data_AF-A0A399ZAA2-F1
#
_entry.id   AF-A0A399ZAA2-F1
#
_cell.length_a   1.000
_cell.length_b   1.000
_cell.length_c   1.000
_cell.angle_alpha   90.00
_cell.angle_beta   90.00
_cell.angle_gamma   90.00
#
_symmetry.space_group_name_H-M   'P 1'
#
loop_
_entity.id
_entity.type
_entity.pdbx_description
1 polymer ?
#
loop_
_entity_poly.entity_id
_entity_poly.type
_entity_poly.pdbx_seq_one_letter_code
_entity_poly.pdbx_strand_id
1 'polypeptide(L)'
;QRGQFWVTPVDLAAPRAQQIEQLEEHCNFLYPVTAAHEAYPGHHVQLVRANQAGSRWRRHFSSSIFAEGWALYSEELMNQAGYYQDPRVRLFQLKDRLWRAARVINEIGIHCYDLPMDDAARFLVDKVGLTHGAARAETRRYIAEPGQPMSYLVGQLEVERLRKKFRRLPLKKFHDLLLDSGTIPFALVEQEMEAKVANSKA
;
A
#
# COMPACT_ATOMS: atom_id res chain seq x y z
N GLN A 1 -17.39 -2.46 16.19
CA GLN A 1 -16.57 -3.19 15.20
C GLN A 1 -15.37 -3.81 15.91
N ARG A 2 -14.87 -4.96 15.43
CA ARG A 2 -13.67 -5.65 15.94
C ARG A 2 -12.69 -5.82 14.78
N GLY A 3 -11.43 -5.45 14.96
CA GLY A 3 -10.35 -5.72 14.00
C GLY A 3 -9.44 -6.83 14.50
N GLN A 4 -8.89 -7.61 13.59
CA GLN A 4 -7.91 -8.67 13.88
C GLN A 4 -6.72 -8.48 12.94
N PHE A 5 -5.51 -8.57 13.48
CA PHE A 5 -4.28 -8.59 12.70
C PHE A 5 -3.70 -10.01 12.78
N TRP A 6 -3.77 -10.73 11.66
CA TRP A 6 -3.30 -12.12 11.59
C TRP A 6 -1.82 -12.14 11.23
N VAL A 7 -1.03 -12.80 12.06
CA VAL A 7 0.41 -13.01 11.83
C VAL A 7 0.64 -14.51 11.75
N THR A 8 1.10 -14.98 10.59
CA THR A 8 1.44 -16.38 10.39
C THR A 8 2.80 -16.66 11.05
N PRO A 9 2.88 -17.55 12.05
CA PRO A 9 4.15 -17.93 12.65
C PRO A 9 4.96 -18.79 11.67
N VAL A 10 6.29 -18.76 11.81
CA VAL A 10 7.16 -19.73 11.13
C VAL A 10 6.80 -21.13 11.62
N ASP A 11 6.63 -22.06 10.69
CA ASP A 11 6.42 -23.47 11.02
C ASP A 11 7.71 -24.08 11.57
N LEU A 12 7.75 -24.28 12.89
CA LEU A 12 8.91 -24.84 13.58
C LEU A 12 9.13 -26.33 13.26
N ALA A 13 8.14 -27.02 12.68
CA ALA A 13 8.26 -28.41 12.24
C ALA A 13 8.85 -28.54 10.82
N ALA A 14 8.88 -27.46 10.03
CA ALA A 14 9.42 -27.46 8.67
C ALA A 14 10.96 -27.64 8.66
N PRO A 15 11.57 -28.14 7.56
CA PRO A 15 13.02 -28.20 7.43
C PRO A 15 13.69 -26.84 7.67
N ARG A 16 14.88 -26.84 8.28
CA ARG A 16 15.56 -25.60 8.67
C ARG A 16 15.80 -24.64 7.50
N ALA A 17 16.09 -25.15 6.32
CA ALA A 17 16.26 -24.35 5.11
C ALA A 17 14.99 -23.56 4.76
N GLN A 18 13.81 -24.20 4.87
CA GLN A 18 12.52 -23.55 4.60
C GLN A 18 12.17 -22.52 5.68
N GLN A 19 12.50 -22.78 6.95
CA GLN A 19 12.35 -21.78 8.01
C GLN A 19 13.22 -20.54 7.75
N ILE A 20 14.46 -20.75 7.29
CA ILE A 20 15.39 -19.65 6.96
C ILE A 20 14.84 -18.85 5.79
N GLU A 21 14.39 -19.49 4.71
CA GLU A 21 13.79 -18.84 3.55
C GLU A 21 12.60 -17.94 3.96
N GLN A 22 11.68 -18.44 4.80
CA GLN A 22 10.55 -17.66 5.33
C GLN A 22 11.00 -16.43 6.14
N LEU A 23 12.08 -16.57 6.91
CA LEU A 23 12.62 -15.48 7.73
C LEU A 23 13.42 -14.46 6.91
N GLU A 24 14.07 -14.89 5.84
CA GLU A 24 14.86 -14.02 4.95
C GLU A 24 13.98 -13.03 4.19
N GLU A 25 12.74 -13.39 3.88
CA GLU A 25 11.77 -12.49 3.25
C GLU A 25 11.26 -11.39 4.21
N HIS A 26 11.35 -11.61 5.54
CA HIS A 26 10.76 -10.75 6.57
C HIS A 26 11.77 -10.31 7.62
N CYS A 27 12.74 -9.49 7.21
CA CYS A 27 13.71 -8.91 8.14
C CYS A 27 13.05 -8.05 9.22
N ASN A 28 13.63 -8.05 10.44
CA ASN A 28 13.08 -7.32 11.59
C ASN A 28 12.92 -5.82 11.37
N PHE A 29 13.69 -5.23 10.45
CA PHE A 29 13.61 -3.81 10.12
C PHE A 29 12.35 -3.44 9.33
N LEU A 30 11.66 -4.42 8.73
CA LEU A 30 10.38 -4.21 8.07
C LEU A 30 9.20 -4.19 9.03
N TYR A 31 9.34 -4.74 10.25
CA TYR A 31 8.19 -4.85 11.18
C TYR A 31 7.52 -3.50 11.48
N PRO A 32 8.26 -2.39 11.75
CA PRO A 32 7.62 -1.08 11.95
C PRO A 32 6.91 -0.58 10.67
N VAL A 33 7.43 -0.92 9.49
CA VAL A 33 6.83 -0.54 8.20
C VAL A 33 5.54 -1.31 7.99
N THR A 34 5.57 -2.64 8.15
CA THR A 34 4.39 -3.50 8.06
C THR A 34 3.34 -3.12 9.11
N ALA A 35 3.73 -2.80 10.34
CA ALA A 35 2.80 -2.33 11.36
C ALA A 35 2.12 -1.00 10.96
N ALA A 36 2.86 -0.08 10.34
CA ALA A 36 2.30 1.16 9.83
C ALA A 36 1.35 0.94 8.65
N HIS A 37 1.69 0.00 7.76
CA HIS A 37 0.90 -0.39 6.59
C HIS A 37 -0.42 -1.08 6.97
N GLU A 38 -0.35 -2.09 7.83
CA GLU A 38 -1.48 -2.97 8.14
C GLU A 38 -2.36 -2.42 9.28
N ALA A 39 -1.76 -1.77 10.26
CA ALA A 39 -2.44 -1.33 11.47
C ALA A 39 -2.60 0.19 11.53
N TYR A 40 -1.72 0.88 12.25
CA TYR A 40 -1.82 2.31 12.49
C TYR A 40 -0.66 3.07 11.84
N PRO A 41 -0.90 4.04 10.94
CA PRO A 41 -2.20 4.60 10.56
C PRO A 41 -2.82 3.97 9.29
N GLY A 42 -2.30 2.84 8.79
CA GLY A 42 -2.69 2.22 7.53
C GLY A 42 -4.07 1.53 7.51
N HIS A 43 -4.13 0.27 7.07
CA HIS A 43 -5.38 -0.43 6.74
C HIS A 43 -6.38 -0.46 7.89
N HIS A 44 -5.95 -0.74 9.13
CA HIS A 44 -6.89 -0.81 10.25
C HIS A 44 -7.64 0.51 10.45
N VAL A 45 -6.95 1.64 10.44
CA VAL A 45 -7.58 2.97 10.58
C VAL A 45 -8.50 3.25 9.39
N GLN A 46 -8.02 2.96 8.18
CA GLN A 46 -8.78 3.17 6.95
C GLN A 46 -10.11 2.39 6.96
N LEU A 47 -10.09 1.11 7.31
CA LEU A 47 -11.28 0.27 7.41
C LEU A 47 -12.21 0.71 8.55
N VAL A 48 -11.65 1.09 9.70
CA VAL A 48 -12.40 1.64 10.84
C VAL A 48 -13.21 2.88 10.44
N ARG A 49 -12.62 3.77 9.62
CA ARG A 49 -13.28 4.98 9.11
C ARG A 49 -14.28 4.65 7.99
N ALA A 50 -13.92 3.77 7.06
CA ALA A 50 -14.83 3.35 5.99
C ALA A 50 -16.12 2.70 6.53
N ASN A 51 -16.03 1.93 7.62
CA ASN A 51 -17.21 1.36 8.29
C ASN A 51 -18.14 2.41 8.94
N GLN A 52 -17.65 3.62 9.18
CA GLN A 52 -18.44 4.74 9.68
C GLN A 52 -19.04 5.58 8.54
N ALA A 53 -18.77 5.26 7.28
CA ALA A 53 -19.33 5.98 6.14
C ALA A 53 -20.87 5.92 6.14
N GLY A 54 -21.51 7.05 5.83
CA GLY A 54 -22.96 7.23 5.98
C GLY A 54 -23.80 6.33 5.07
N SER A 55 -23.27 5.90 3.93
CA SER A 55 -23.98 5.03 2.97
C SER A 55 -23.63 3.57 3.17
N ARG A 56 -24.64 2.69 3.16
CA ARG A 56 -24.44 1.23 3.18
C ARG A 56 -23.52 0.76 2.05
N TRP A 57 -23.62 1.38 0.87
CA TRP A 57 -22.83 1.01 -0.30
C TRP A 57 -21.36 1.33 -0.10
N ARG A 58 -21.04 2.48 0.51
CA ARG A 58 -19.66 2.87 0.82
C ARG A 58 -18.99 1.97 1.85
N ARG A 59 -19.78 1.25 2.65
CA ARG A 59 -19.27 0.23 3.59
C ARG A 59 -18.99 -1.12 2.93
N HIS A 60 -19.56 -1.40 1.74
CA HIS A 60 -19.41 -2.68 1.05
C HIS A 60 -18.47 -2.62 -0.16
N PHE A 61 -18.39 -1.48 -0.84
CA PHE A 61 -17.46 -1.28 -1.95
C PHE A 61 -16.07 -0.92 -1.45
N SER A 62 -15.05 -1.48 -2.11
CA SER A 62 -13.65 -1.21 -1.81
C SER A 62 -12.84 -1.04 -3.10
N SER A 63 -12.11 0.07 -3.19
CA SER A 63 -11.13 0.33 -4.22
C SER A 63 -9.75 -0.11 -3.74
N SER A 64 -9.13 -1.07 -4.43
CA SER A 64 -7.76 -1.49 -4.13
C SER A 64 -6.77 -0.33 -4.29
N ILE A 65 -6.94 0.53 -5.30
CA ILE A 65 -6.11 1.73 -5.49
C ILE A 65 -6.19 2.66 -4.28
N PHE A 66 -7.38 2.89 -3.71
CA PHE A 66 -7.50 3.69 -2.50
C PHE A 66 -6.87 3.00 -1.29
N ALA A 67 -7.23 1.74 -1.04
CA ALA A 67 -6.82 1.02 0.16
C ALA A 67 -5.29 0.86 0.23
N GLU A 68 -4.69 0.34 -0.83
CA GLU A 68 -3.24 0.13 -0.93
C GLU A 68 -2.49 1.46 -1.02
N GLY A 69 -3.07 2.44 -1.71
CA GLY A 69 -2.53 3.78 -1.79
C GLY A 69 -2.43 4.49 -0.45
N TRP A 70 -3.47 4.36 0.39
CA TRP A 70 -3.47 4.89 1.75
C TRP A 70 -2.43 4.20 2.64
N ALA A 71 -2.34 2.88 2.58
CA ALA A 71 -1.40 2.12 3.39
C ALA A 71 0.05 2.45 3.02
N LEU A 72 0.39 2.49 1.73
CA LEU A 72 1.73 2.89 1.25
C LEU A 72 2.03 4.37 1.53
N TYR A 73 1.03 5.27 1.44
CA TYR A 73 1.16 6.65 1.89
C TYR A 73 1.45 6.74 3.41
N SER A 74 0.84 5.86 4.20
CA SER A 74 0.99 5.83 5.66
C SER A 74 2.41 5.46 6.09
N GLU A 75 3.08 4.58 5.36
CA GLU A 75 4.51 4.29 5.59
C GLU A 75 5.38 5.56 5.48
N GLU A 76 5.18 6.35 4.41
CA GLU A 76 5.92 7.60 4.22
C GLU A 76 5.51 8.66 5.24
N LEU A 77 4.23 8.71 5.63
CA LEU A 77 3.76 9.59 6.69
C LEU A 77 4.46 9.29 8.02
N MET A 78 4.63 8.01 8.38
CA MET A 78 5.30 7.61 9.61
C MET A 78 6.79 7.94 9.59
N ASN A 79 7.45 7.82 8.43
CA ASN A 79 8.80 8.37 8.24
C ASN A 79 8.85 9.87 8.54
N GLN A 80 7.94 10.66 7.94
CA GLN A 80 7.87 12.11 8.14
C GLN A 80 7.59 12.51 9.60
N ALA A 81 6.87 11.66 10.35
CA ALA A 81 6.57 11.85 11.76
C ALA A 81 7.72 11.45 12.70
N GLY A 82 8.85 10.95 12.17
CA GLY A 82 10.00 10.51 12.97
C GLY A 82 9.81 9.15 13.63
N TYR A 83 8.91 8.30 13.12
CA TYR A 83 8.68 6.96 13.69
C TYR A 83 9.86 6.02 13.45
N TYR A 84 10.53 6.15 12.29
CA TYR A 84 11.68 5.33 11.92
C TYR A 84 12.96 5.92 12.51
N GLN A 85 13.29 5.50 13.74
CA GLN A 85 14.47 5.96 14.46
C GLN A 85 15.77 5.32 13.92
N ASP A 86 15.69 4.07 13.47
CA ASP A 86 16.82 3.37 12.87
C ASP A 86 16.85 3.60 11.34
N PRO A 87 17.94 4.13 10.76
CA PRO A 87 18.03 4.40 9.33
C PRO A 87 17.86 3.14 8.46
N ARG A 88 18.11 1.94 9.00
CA ARG A 88 17.88 0.68 8.29
C ARG A 88 16.39 0.44 8.04
N VAL A 89 15.51 0.85 8.97
CA VAL A 89 14.06 0.78 8.77
C VAL A 89 13.66 1.63 7.57
N ARG A 90 14.21 2.85 7.47
CA ARG A 90 13.98 3.70 6.30
C ARG A 90 14.53 3.10 5.02
N LEU A 91 15.73 2.51 5.05
CA LEU A 91 16.30 1.82 3.89
C LEU A 91 15.38 0.70 3.39
N PHE A 92 14.91 -0.17 4.27
CA PHE A 92 14.01 -1.26 3.91
C PHE A 92 12.63 -0.78 3.46
N GLN A 93 12.09 0.27 4.07
CA GLN A 93 10.86 0.92 3.59
C GLN A 93 11.03 1.45 2.15
N LEU A 94 12.18 2.07 1.83
CA LEU A 94 12.47 2.55 0.49
C LEU A 94 12.65 1.40 -0.52
N LYS A 95 13.28 0.29 -0.12
CA LYS A 95 13.35 -0.94 -0.93
C LYS A 95 11.94 -1.46 -1.23
N ASP A 96 11.07 -1.48 -0.23
CA ASP A 96 9.68 -1.91 -0.40
C ASP A 96 8.90 -0.97 -1.32
N ARG A 97 9.10 0.35 -1.21
CA ARG A 97 8.53 1.33 -2.16
C ARG A 97 9.07 1.13 -3.58
N LEU A 98 10.36 0.85 -3.75
CA LEU A 98 10.97 0.51 -5.05
C LEU A 98 10.31 -0.72 -5.67
N TRP A 99 10.03 -1.74 -4.86
CA TRP A 99 9.28 -2.91 -5.32
C TRP A 99 7.88 -2.54 -5.81
N ARG A 100 7.14 -1.69 -5.10
CA ARG A 100 5.82 -1.22 -5.55
C ARG A 100 5.91 -0.37 -6.82
N ALA A 101 7.03 0.30 -7.07
CA ALA A 101 7.30 0.95 -8.37
C ALA A 101 7.57 -0.06 -9.49
N ALA A 102 8.37 -1.09 -9.21
CA ALA A 102 8.62 -2.18 -10.14
C ALA A 102 7.33 -2.92 -10.54
N ARG A 103 6.37 -3.06 -9.63
CA ARG A 103 5.04 -3.60 -9.93
C ARG A 103 4.34 -2.85 -11.05
N VAL A 104 4.36 -1.51 -11.05
CA VAL A 104 3.73 -0.70 -12.12
C VAL A 104 4.38 -0.98 -13.47
N ILE A 105 5.70 -1.06 -13.52
CA ILE A 105 6.46 -1.32 -14.75
C ILE A 105 6.13 -2.72 -15.29
N ASN A 106 6.21 -3.74 -14.43
CA ASN A 106 5.91 -5.12 -14.82
C ASN A 106 4.45 -5.29 -15.24
N GLU A 107 3.52 -4.67 -14.52
CA GLU A 107 2.08 -4.74 -14.84
C GLU A 107 1.80 -4.24 -16.26
N ILE A 108 2.31 -3.06 -16.60
CA ILE A 108 2.17 -2.47 -17.92
C ILE A 108 2.92 -3.31 -18.96
N GLY A 109 4.15 -3.75 -18.64
CA GLY A 109 4.94 -4.58 -19.54
C GLY A 109 4.23 -5.88 -19.92
N ILE A 110 3.72 -6.61 -18.93
CA ILE A 110 3.06 -7.91 -19.10
C ILE A 110 1.76 -7.74 -19.89
N HIS A 111 0.90 -6.81 -19.49
CA HIS A 111 -0.47 -6.73 -20.01
C HIS A 111 -0.65 -5.82 -21.23
N CYS A 112 0.33 -4.97 -21.55
CA CYS A 112 0.23 -4.03 -22.67
C CYS A 112 1.37 -4.14 -23.70
N TYR A 113 2.46 -4.85 -23.39
CA TYR A 113 3.65 -4.92 -24.24
C TYR A 113 4.22 -6.34 -24.37
N ASP A 114 3.41 -7.37 -24.08
CA ASP A 114 3.77 -8.79 -24.21
C ASP A 114 5.10 -9.17 -23.53
N LEU A 115 5.45 -8.51 -22.41
CA LEU A 115 6.67 -8.82 -21.64
C LEU A 115 6.62 -10.28 -21.14
N PRO A 116 7.57 -11.14 -21.52
CA PRO A 116 7.57 -12.53 -21.08
C PRO A 116 7.71 -12.66 -19.57
N MET A 117 7.04 -13.66 -18.99
CA MET A 117 7.05 -13.91 -17.54
C MET A 117 8.47 -14.02 -16.95
N ASP A 118 9.38 -14.73 -17.63
CA ASP A 118 10.74 -14.92 -17.12
C ASP A 118 11.56 -13.62 -17.17
N ASP A 119 11.26 -12.72 -18.12
CA ASP A 119 11.89 -11.40 -18.21
C ASP A 119 11.35 -10.46 -17.14
N ALA A 120 10.04 -10.48 -16.87
CA ALA A 120 9.41 -9.74 -15.78
C ALA A 120 9.92 -10.21 -14.40
N ALA A 121 10.10 -11.52 -14.20
CA ALA A 121 10.68 -12.07 -12.98
C ALA A 121 12.15 -11.66 -12.83
N ARG A 122 12.94 -11.75 -13.91
CA ARG A 122 14.34 -11.30 -13.91
C ARG A 122 14.46 -9.82 -13.57
N PHE A 123 13.56 -8.97 -14.08
CA PHE A 123 13.51 -7.55 -13.73
C PHE A 123 13.38 -7.32 -12.21
N LEU A 124 12.54 -8.09 -11.51
CA LEU A 124 12.40 -7.97 -10.06
C LEU A 124 13.66 -8.41 -9.31
N VAL A 125 14.35 -9.45 -9.79
CA VAL A 125 15.64 -9.86 -9.21
C VAL A 125 16.66 -8.74 -9.39
N ASP A 126 16.84 -8.26 -10.63
CA ASP A 126 17.90 -7.32 -10.98
C ASP A 126 17.69 -5.91 -10.39
N LYS A 127 16.43 -5.45 -10.30
CA LYS A 127 16.11 -4.08 -9.90
C LYS A 127 15.66 -3.93 -8.45
N VAL A 128 15.04 -4.97 -7.88
CA VAL A 128 14.48 -4.92 -6.53
C VAL A 128 15.29 -5.78 -5.54
N GLY A 129 16.03 -6.77 -6.05
CA GLY A 129 16.79 -7.71 -5.23
C GLY A 129 15.90 -8.77 -4.57
N LEU A 130 14.81 -9.17 -5.24
CA LEU A 130 14.03 -10.34 -4.79
C LEU A 130 14.81 -11.63 -5.09
N THR A 131 14.54 -12.68 -4.31
CA THR A 131 15.00 -14.03 -4.66
C THR A 131 14.31 -14.50 -5.95
N HIS A 132 14.94 -15.40 -6.70
CA HIS A 132 14.33 -15.95 -7.92
C HIS A 132 12.96 -16.59 -7.66
N GLY A 133 12.80 -17.29 -6.53
CA GLY A 133 11.55 -17.90 -6.12
C GLY A 133 10.44 -16.86 -5.89
N ALA A 134 10.71 -15.86 -5.05
CA ALA A 134 9.77 -14.78 -4.76
C ALA A 134 9.42 -13.97 -6.01
N ALA A 135 10.40 -13.61 -6.84
CA ALA A 135 10.19 -12.87 -8.09
C ALA A 135 9.26 -13.61 -9.05
N ARG A 136 9.45 -14.93 -9.18
CA ARG A 136 8.61 -15.77 -10.05
C ARG A 136 7.20 -15.94 -9.49
N ALA A 137 7.07 -16.11 -8.18
CA ALA A 137 5.77 -16.20 -7.51
C ALA A 137 4.96 -14.91 -7.68
N GLU A 138 5.59 -13.75 -7.47
CA GLU A 138 4.98 -12.44 -7.67
C GLU A 138 4.59 -12.21 -9.13
N THR A 139 5.46 -12.55 -10.08
CA THR A 139 5.14 -12.36 -11.50
C THR A 139 3.91 -13.19 -11.92
N ARG A 140 3.75 -14.42 -11.39
CA ARG A 140 2.51 -15.20 -11.60
C ARG A 140 1.28 -14.48 -11.04
N ARG A 141 1.41 -13.89 -9.85
CA ARG A 141 0.35 -13.12 -9.24
C ARG A 141 -0.02 -11.90 -10.09
N TYR A 142 0.96 -11.21 -10.67
CA TYR A 142 0.72 -10.05 -11.52
C TYR A 142 -0.03 -10.42 -12.81
N ILE A 143 0.27 -11.60 -13.37
CA ILE A 143 -0.48 -12.15 -14.51
C ILE A 143 -1.92 -12.50 -14.10
N ALA A 144 -2.11 -13.09 -12.91
CA ALA A 144 -3.41 -13.57 -12.46
C ALA A 144 -4.37 -12.45 -12.00
N GLU A 145 -3.83 -11.32 -11.54
CA GLU A 145 -4.61 -10.23 -10.92
C GLU A 145 -4.33 -8.88 -11.60
N PRO A 146 -4.74 -8.69 -12.87
CA PRO A 146 -4.43 -7.47 -13.60
C PRO A 146 -4.97 -6.21 -12.90
N GLY A 147 -4.16 -5.17 -12.82
CA GLY A 147 -4.40 -3.88 -12.18
C GLY A 147 -4.17 -3.86 -10.66
N GLN A 148 -4.15 -5.01 -9.98
CA GLN A 148 -3.96 -5.04 -8.52
C GLN A 148 -2.53 -4.65 -8.12
N PRO A 149 -1.44 -5.18 -8.72
CA PRO A 149 -0.08 -4.87 -8.28
C PRO A 149 0.31 -3.40 -8.41
N MET A 150 -0.23 -2.69 -9.42
CA MET A 150 0.02 -1.26 -9.62
C MET A 150 -0.76 -0.36 -8.65
N SER A 151 -1.79 -0.88 -7.98
CA SER A 151 -2.71 -0.12 -7.15
C SER A 151 -2.01 0.60 -5.98
N TYR A 152 -0.96 -0.02 -5.44
CA TYR A 152 -0.14 0.48 -4.34
C TYR A 152 0.49 1.84 -4.66
N LEU A 153 1.40 1.88 -5.64
CA LEU A 153 2.13 3.11 -5.95
C LEU A 153 1.22 4.14 -6.62
N VAL A 154 0.35 3.73 -7.55
CA VAL A 154 -0.60 4.65 -8.19
C VAL A 154 -1.50 5.30 -7.15
N GLY A 155 -1.99 4.52 -6.20
CA GLY A 155 -2.80 5.02 -5.10
C GLY A 155 -2.05 5.99 -4.20
N GLN A 156 -0.80 5.68 -3.83
CA GLN A 156 0.03 6.59 -3.03
C GLN A 156 0.22 7.93 -3.75
N LEU A 157 0.52 7.90 -5.05
CA LEU A 157 0.68 9.10 -5.87
C LEU A 157 -0.61 9.92 -5.93
N GLU A 158 -1.78 9.27 -5.98
CA GLU A 158 -3.07 9.97 -5.90
C GLU A 158 -3.29 10.65 -4.53
N VAL A 159 -2.95 9.99 -3.42
CA VAL A 159 -3.01 10.63 -2.09
C VAL A 159 -2.07 11.83 -2.02
N GLU A 160 -0.84 11.69 -2.52
CA GLU A 160 0.14 12.79 -2.59
C GLU A 160 -0.35 13.95 -3.47
N ARG A 161 -0.98 13.65 -4.62
CA ARG A 161 -1.60 14.63 -5.52
C ARG A 161 -2.72 15.40 -4.81
N LEU A 162 -3.61 14.70 -4.12
CA LEU A 162 -4.68 15.33 -3.33
C LEU A 162 -4.11 16.15 -2.17
N ARG A 163 -3.09 15.66 -1.46
CA ARG A 163 -2.42 16.42 -0.40
C ARG A 163 -1.84 17.74 -0.93
N LYS A 164 -1.27 17.74 -2.14
CA LYS A 164 -0.78 18.94 -2.81
C LYS A 164 -1.92 19.89 -3.22
N LYS A 165 -3.02 19.36 -3.77
CA LYS A 165 -4.20 20.14 -4.16
C LYS A 165 -4.84 20.84 -2.95
N PHE A 166 -4.97 20.12 -1.83
CA PHE A 166 -5.58 20.61 -0.59
C PHE A 166 -4.56 21.12 0.44
N ARG A 167 -3.37 21.56 0.01
CA ARG A 167 -2.24 21.97 0.89
C ARG A 167 -2.55 23.05 1.93
N ARG A 168 -3.64 23.80 1.77
CA ARG A 168 -4.09 24.82 2.72
C ARG A 168 -4.84 24.23 3.92
N LEU A 169 -5.25 22.96 3.86
CA LEU A 169 -5.88 22.28 4.97
C LEU A 169 -4.81 21.83 5.98
N PRO A 170 -5.08 21.93 7.29
CA PRO A 170 -4.30 21.23 8.29
C PRO A 170 -4.27 19.73 7.99
N LEU A 171 -3.11 19.08 8.21
CA LEU A 171 -2.89 17.69 7.81
C LEU A 171 -3.96 16.74 8.35
N LYS A 172 -4.32 16.88 9.63
CA LYS A 172 -5.39 16.09 10.25
C LYS A 172 -6.71 16.25 9.50
N LYS A 173 -7.11 17.48 9.16
CA LYS A 173 -8.35 17.75 8.43
C LYS A 173 -8.33 17.17 7.01
N PHE A 174 -7.17 17.17 6.36
CA PHE A 174 -7.00 16.47 5.08
C PHE A 174 -7.22 14.96 5.23
N HIS A 175 -6.60 14.31 6.22
CA HIS A 175 -6.79 12.87 6.47
C HIS A 175 -8.21 12.51 6.88
N ASP A 176 -8.85 13.31 7.73
CA ASP A 176 -10.24 13.10 8.12
C ASP A 176 -11.15 13.11 6.89
N LEU A 177 -11.03 14.14 6.02
CA LEU A 177 -11.85 14.26 4.82
C LEU A 177 -11.60 13.13 3.81
N LEU A 178 -10.33 12.73 3.63
CA LEU A 178 -9.95 11.65 2.73
C LEU A 178 -10.58 10.31 3.20
N LEU A 179 -10.37 9.94 4.47
CA LEU A 179 -10.84 8.67 5.01
C LEU A 179 -12.36 8.60 5.20
N ASP A 180 -13.00 9.73 5.51
CA ASP A 180 -14.46 9.80 5.69
C ASP A 180 -15.24 9.67 4.38
N SER A 181 -14.55 9.78 3.25
CA SER A 181 -15.13 9.46 1.94
C SER A 181 -15.32 7.94 1.77
N GLY A 182 -14.73 7.11 2.63
CA GLY A 182 -14.70 5.66 2.50
C GLY A 182 -13.71 5.19 1.44
N THR A 183 -13.74 3.89 1.12
CA THR A 183 -12.75 3.25 0.24
C THR A 183 -13.15 3.32 -1.24
N ILE A 184 -13.48 4.51 -1.75
CA ILE A 184 -14.00 4.69 -3.11
C ILE A 184 -12.92 5.22 -4.08
N PRO A 185 -13.16 5.20 -5.41
CA PRO A 185 -12.21 5.74 -6.38
C PRO A 185 -11.82 7.21 -6.09
N PHE A 186 -10.54 7.53 -6.25
CA PHE A 186 -9.98 8.85 -5.91
C PHE A 186 -10.68 10.03 -6.59
N ALA A 187 -11.19 9.87 -7.82
CA ALA A 187 -11.95 10.92 -8.50
C ALA A 187 -13.23 11.31 -7.73
N LEU A 188 -13.92 10.34 -7.11
CA LEU A 188 -15.11 10.61 -6.30
C LEU A 188 -14.75 11.18 -4.93
N VAL A 189 -13.64 10.72 -4.35
CA VAL A 189 -13.09 11.30 -3.10
C VAL A 189 -12.76 12.78 -3.31
N GLU A 190 -12.09 13.11 -4.42
CA GLU A 190 -11.73 14.48 -4.78
C GLU A 190 -12.96 15.39 -4.89
N GLN A 191 -13.99 14.96 -5.63
CA GLN A 191 -15.26 15.69 -5.75
C GLN A 191 -15.91 15.96 -4.39
N GLU A 192 -15.92 14.96 -3.50
CA GLU A 192 -16.51 15.09 -2.17
C GLU A 192 -15.69 16.04 -1.27
N MET A 193 -14.37 15.96 -1.32
CA MET A 193 -13.48 16.85 -0.59
C MET A 193 -13.65 18.30 -1.07
N GLU A 194 -13.76 18.54 -2.38
CA GLU A 194 -14.01 19.87 -2.95
C GLU A 194 -15.32 20.46 -2.44
N ALA A 195 -16.42 19.69 -2.50
CA ALA A 195 -17.73 20.12 -2.03
C ALA A 195 -17.71 20.47 -0.53
N LYS A 196 -17.11 19.61 0.32
CA LYS A 196 -17.01 19.86 1.77
C LYS A 196 -16.17 21.10 2.10
N VAL A 197 -15.07 21.32 1.38
CA VAL A 197 -14.22 22.49 1.57
C VAL A 197 -14.92 23.78 1.12
N ALA A 198 -15.65 23.75 0.00
CA ALA A 198 -16.43 24.88 -0.47
C ALA A 198 -17.51 25.28 0.54
N ASN A 199 -18.29 24.32 1.04
CA ASN A 199 -19.35 24.57 2.02
C ASN A 199 -18.82 25.06 3.37
N SER A 200 -17.59 24.72 3.76
CA SER A 200 -17.00 25.21 5.01
C SER A 200 -16.50 26.65 4.97
N LYS A 201 -16.52 27.28 3.79
CA LYS A 201 -16.13 28.68 3.58
C LYS A 201 -17.33 29.61 3.34
N ALA A 202 -18.50 29.04 3.10
CA ALA A 202 -19.78 29.75 3.04
C ALA A 202 -20.36 29.88 4.45
#